data_AF-A0A369Q2L9-F1
#
_entry.id   AF-A0A369Q2L9-F1
#
_cell.length_a   1.000
_cell.length_b   1.000
_cell.length_c   1.000
_cell.angle_alpha   90.00
_cell.angle_beta   90.00
_cell.angle_gamma   90.00
#
_symmetry.space_group_name_H-M   'P 1'
#
loop_
_entity.id
_entity.type
_entity.pdbx_description
1 polymer ?
#
loop_
_entity_poly.entity_id
_entity_poly.type
_entity_poly.pdbx_seq_one_letter_code
_entity_poly.pdbx_strand_id
1 'polypeptide(L)' 'MEKLAHVFGRVLYDKRRQQGLTQEQVAERCNLDRKYIYLLEKGRNQPSLGSLFALAAAFEMTPMALIAEVQQRLAEHPTA' A
#
# COMPACT_ATOMS: atom_id res chain seq x y z
N MET A 1 -6.77 14.34 2.46
CA MET A 1 -5.52 13.65 2.04
C MET A 1 -5.05 12.61 3.06
N GLU A 2 -5.09 12.91 4.37
CA GLU A 2 -4.73 11.97 5.45
C GLU A 2 -5.52 10.64 5.38
N LYS A 3 -6.84 10.70 5.16
CA LYS A 3 -7.69 9.51 4.98
C LYS A 3 -7.20 8.60 3.83
N LEU A 4 -6.85 9.16 2.68
CA LEU A 4 -6.37 8.39 1.53
C LEU A 4 -5.07 7.64 1.86
N ALA A 5 -4.13 8.31 2.54
CA ALA A 5 -2.87 7.70 2.95
C ALA A 5 -3.11 6.55 3.94
N HIS A 6 -4.01 6.72 4.91
CA HIS A 6 -4.37 5.64 5.85
C HIS A 6 -5.05 4.46 5.17
N VAL A 7 -6.00 4.70 4.25
CA VAL A 7 -6.66 3.62 3.50
C VAL A 7 -5.66 2.88 2.63
N PHE A 8 -4.79 3.59 1.91
CA PHE A 8 -3.70 2.99 1.13
C PHE A 8 -2.78 2.14 2.02
N GLY A 9 -2.33 2.71 3.14
CA GLY A 9 -1.48 2.01 4.10
C GLY A 9 -2.12 0.74 4.65
N ARG A 10 -3.44 0.76 4.87
CA ARG A 10 -4.17 -0.43 5.31
C ARG A 10 -4.27 -1.51 4.25
N VAL A 11 -4.56 -1.13 2.99
CA VAL A 11 -4.53 -2.07 1.86
C VAL A 11 -3.16 -2.72 1.76
N LEU A 12 -2.10 -1.91 1.84
CA LEU A 12 -0.72 -2.38 1.79
C LEU A 12 -0.40 -3.38 2.91
N TYR A 13 -0.76 -3.03 4.15
CA TYR A 13 -0.58 -3.90 5.32
C TYR A 13 -1.31 -5.25 5.14
N ASP A 14 -2.57 -5.22 4.70
CA ASP A 14 -3.37 -6.43 4.56
C ASP A 14 -2.82 -7.32 3.43
N LYS A 15 -2.43 -6.76 2.27
CA LYS A 15 -1.81 -7.50 1.17
C LYS A 15 -0.51 -8.17 1.60
N ARG A 16 0.37 -7.42 2.29
CA ARG A 16 1.61 -7.98 2.83
C ARG A 16 1.34 -9.15 3.77
N ARG A 17 0.36 -9.03 4.67
CA ARG A 17 -0.01 -10.08 5.62
C ARG A 17 -0.62 -11.30 4.93
N GLN A 18 -1.46 -11.10 3.91
CA GLN A 18 -2.05 -12.18 3.10
C GLN A 18 -0.98 -13.02 2.39
N GLN A 19 0.12 -12.39 1.95
CA GLN A 19 1.25 -13.09 1.34
C GLN A 19 2.28 -13.60 2.37
N GLY A 20 2.05 -13.43 3.67
CA GLY A 20 2.97 -13.87 4.72
C GLY A 20 4.31 -13.11 4.76
N LEU A 21 4.38 -11.92 4.17
CA LEU A 21 5.63 -11.18 4.01
C LEU A 21 5.95 -10.26 5.19
N THR A 22 7.24 -10.05 5.44
CA THR A 22 7.73 -9.00 6.34
C THR A 22 7.83 -7.65 5.59
N GLN A 23 7.94 -6.55 6.33
CA GLN A 23 8.14 -5.23 5.72
C GLN A 23 9.48 -5.16 4.96
N GLU A 24 10.51 -5.85 5.47
CA GLU A 24 11.83 -5.94 4.81
C GLU A 24 11.70 -6.62 3.46
N GLN A 25 11.01 -7.77 3.41
CA GLN A 25 10.80 -8.50 2.16
C GLN A 25 10.02 -7.70 1.10
N VAL A 26 9.04 -6.89 1.51
CA VAL A 26 8.33 -6.00 0.58
C VAL A 26 9.26 -4.88 0.09
N ALA A 27 10.06 -4.29 0.99
CA ALA A 27 11.04 -3.28 0.64
C ALA A 27 12.04 -3.80 -0.39
N GLU A 28 12.62 -4.97 -0.16
CA GLU A 28 13.54 -5.64 -1.08
C GLU A 28 12.89 -5.87 -2.45
N ARG A 29 11.67 -6.45 -2.49
CA ARG A 29 10.93 -6.69 -3.74
C ARG A 29 10.64 -5.42 -4.53
N CYS A 30 10.44 -4.30 -3.84
CA CYS A 30 10.15 -3.01 -4.46
C CYS A 30 11.42 -2.18 -4.75
N ASN A 31 12.59 -2.63 -4.31
CA ASN A 31 13.81 -1.81 -4.22
C ASN A 31 13.58 -0.47 -3.50
N LEU A 32 12.90 -0.53 -2.35
CA LEU A 32 12.56 0.60 -1.49
C LEU A 32 13.12 0.40 -0.08
N ASP A 33 13.22 1.48 0.69
CA ASP A 33 13.64 1.42 2.10
C ASP A 33 12.53 0.81 3.00
N ARG A 34 12.87 -0.11 3.91
CA ARG A 34 11.91 -0.69 4.87
C ARG A 34 11.17 0.36 5.68
N LYS A 35 11.84 1.44 6.10
CA LYS A 35 11.23 2.57 6.81
C LYS A 35 10.16 3.25 5.94
N TYR A 36 10.38 3.34 4.64
CA TYR A 36 9.37 3.88 3.73
C TYR A 36 8.14 2.98 3.67
N ILE A 37 8.30 1.65 3.59
CA ILE A 37 7.20 0.69 3.68
C ILE A 37 6.44 0.84 5.01
N TYR A 38 7.16 0.96 6.13
CA TYR A 38 6.56 1.21 7.44
C TYR A 38 5.72 2.50 7.46
N LEU A 39 6.24 3.60 6.91
CA LEU A 39 5.54 4.89 6.88
C LEU A 39 4.31 4.84 5.98
N LEU A 40 4.37 4.13 4.85
CA LEU A 40 3.22 3.87 3.98
C LEU A 40 2.14 3.07 4.73
N GLU A 41 2.48 1.96 5.38
CA GLU A 41 1.52 1.14 6.13
C GLU A 41 0.86 1.90 7.28
N LYS A 42 1.56 2.88 7.88
CA LYS A 42 0.99 3.75 8.91
C LYS A 42 0.17 4.92 8.36
N GLY A 43 0.08 5.07 7.04
CA GLY A 43 -0.58 6.21 6.38
C GLY A 43 0.12 7.54 6.63
N ARG A 44 1.38 7.52 7.07
CA ARG A 44 2.19 8.73 7.31
C ARG A 44 2.80 9.28 6.03
N ASN A 45 2.91 8.46 4.99
CA ASN A 45 3.33 8.84 3.65
C ASN A 45 2.32 8.39 2.60
N GLN A 46 2.33 9.09 1.46
CA GLN A 46 1.68 8.63 0.24
C GLN A 46 2.71 7.98 -0.70
N PRO A 47 2.32 6.97 -1.48
CA PRO A 47 3.18 6.40 -2.50
C PRO A 47 3.41 7.44 -3.61
N SER A 48 4.64 7.54 -4.11
CA SER A 48 4.85 8.14 -5.43
C SER A 48 4.27 7.24 -6.52
N LEU A 49 4.10 7.76 -7.75
CA LEU A 49 3.64 6.94 -8.86
C LEU A 49 4.59 5.74 -9.11
N GLY A 50 5.90 5.96 -9.05
CA GLY A 50 6.88 4.87 -9.17
C GLY A 50 6.75 3.83 -8.07
N SER A 51 6.56 4.26 -6.82
CA SER A 51 6.37 3.35 -5.68
C SER A 51 5.07 2.54 -5.81
N LEU A 52 3.99 3.15 -6.32
CA LEU A 52 2.74 2.45 -6.58
C LEU A 52 2.95 1.29 -7.56
N PHE A 53 3.68 1.53 -8.66
CA PHE A 53 3.97 0.48 -9.65
C PHE A 53 4.86 -0.62 -9.08
N ALA A 54 5.89 -0.26 -8.31
CA ALA A 54 6.75 -1.23 -7.64
C ALA A 54 5.97 -2.10 -6.64
N LEU A 55 5.10 -1.49 -5.82
CA LEU A 55 4.25 -2.19 -4.86
C LEU A 55 3.26 -3.12 -5.56
N ALA A 56 2.61 -2.64 -6.62
CA ALA A 56 1.70 -3.47 -7.41
C ALA A 56 2.41 -4.71 -7.96
N ALA A 57 3.60 -4.53 -8.55
CA ALA A 57 4.42 -5.64 -9.03
C ALA A 57 4.83 -6.60 -7.90
N ALA A 58 5.26 -6.10 -6.75
CA ALA A 58 5.66 -6.90 -5.60
C ALA A 58 4.54 -7.75 -5.00
N PHE A 59 3.28 -7.32 -5.18
CA PHE A 59 2.09 -8.08 -4.78
C PHE A 59 1.44 -8.85 -5.93
N GLU A 60 2.09 -8.95 -7.10
CA GLU A 60 1.57 -9.63 -8.29
C GLU A 60 0.21 -9.07 -8.75
N MET A 61 0.06 -7.75 -8.67
CA MET A 61 -1.13 -7.00 -9.06
C MET A 61 -0.81 -5.94 -10.10
N THR A 62 -1.83 -5.50 -10.84
CA THR A 62 -1.71 -4.29 -11.65
C THR A 62 -1.89 -3.04 -10.78
N PRO A 63 -1.26 -1.90 -11.12
CA PRO A 63 -1.48 -0.64 -10.41
C PRO A 63 -2.96 -0.24 -10.38
N MET A 64 -3.70 -0.54 -11.46
CA MET A 64 -5.15 -0.30 -11.54
C MET A 64 -5.92 -1.12 -10.50
N ALA A 65 -5.61 -2.40 -10.34
CA ALA A 65 -6.25 -3.25 -9.34
C ALA A 65 -5.97 -2.76 -7.91
N LEU A 66 -4.73 -2.33 -7.64
CA LEU A 66 -4.37 -1.77 -6.35
C LEU A 66 -5.13 -0.45 -6.06
N ILE A 67 -5.24 0.44 -7.05
CA ILE A 67 -6.04 1.67 -6.93
C ILE A 67 -7.52 1.34 -6.71
N ALA A 68 -8.07 0.41 -7.47
CA ALA A 68 -9.49 0.03 -7.38
C ALA A 68 -9.84 -0.48 -5.97
N GLU A 69 -8.98 -1.30 -5.36
CA GLU A 69 -9.16 -1.76 -3.99
C GLU A 69 -9.10 -0.62 -2.97
N VAL A 70 -8.17 0.34 -3.16
CA VAL A 70 -8.09 1.54 -2.32
C VAL A 70 -9.36 2.39 -2.47
N GLN A 71 -9.86 2.60 -3.69
CA GLN A 71 -11.10 3.34 -3.95
C GLN A 71 -12.31 2.67 -3.32
N GLN A 72 -12.42 1.33 -3.42
CA GLN A 72 -13.50 0.57 -2.82
C GLN A 72 -13.53 0.77 -1.29
N ARG A 73 -12.39 0.57 -0.61
CA ARG A 73 -12.31 0.75 0.85
C ARG A 73 -12.50 2.20 1.29
N LEU A 74 -12.15 3.15 0.43
CA LEU A 74 -12.42 4.57 0.69
C LEU A 74 -13.93 4.87 0.67
N ALA A 75 -14.70 4.17 -0.17
CA ALA A 75 -16.16 4.29 -0.30
C ALA A 75 -16.93 3.50 0.77
N GLU A 76 -16.42 2.35 1.23
CA GLU A 76 -17.03 1.51 2.29
C GLU A 76 -17.04 2.17 3.68
N HIS A 77 -16.18 3.17 3.90
CA HIS A 77 -16.17 3.98 5.10
C HIS A 77 -16.55 5.44 4.76
N PRO A 78 -17.82 5.73 4.40
CA PRO A 78 -18.28 7.12 4.36
C PRO A 78 -18.15 7.69 5.78
N THR A 79 -17.58 8.89 5.85
CA THR A 79 -17.41 9.72 7.05
C THR A 79 -18.38 9.40 8.20
N ALA A 80 -17.83 8.96 9.33
CA ALA A 80 -18.33 9.38 10.64
C ALA A 80 -17.70 10.74 10.95
#